data_AF-A0A091KJY5-F1
#
_entry.id   AF-A0A091KJY5-F1
#
_cell.length_a   1.000
_cell.length_b   1.000
_cell.length_c   1.000
_cell.angle_alpha   90.00
_cell.angle_beta   90.00
_cell.angle_gamma   90.00
#
_symmetry.space_group_name_H-M   'P 1'
#
loop_
_entity.id
_entity.type
_entity.pdbx_description
1 polymer ?
#
loop_
_entity_poly.entity_id
_entity_poly.type
_entity_poly.pdbx_seq_one_letter_code
_entity_poly.pdbx_strand_id
1 'polypeptide(L)'
;LQSDVVFEEIGRRVKEIGNELVKKVNAIFQWDITKDGKTAMQWTIDLKNGSGAVYQGPARSSADTTFTLSDEDFMDVVQQKTNPQKAFFSGKLKVKGNIMLSQKLEMILKDYAKL
;
A
#
# COMPACT_ATOMS: atom_id res chain seq x y z
N LEU A 1 9.83 9.27 -7.41
CA LEU A 1 8.66 8.72 -8.11
C LEU A 1 7.43 9.52 -7.68
N GLN A 2 6.37 9.60 -8.49
CA GLN A 2 5.16 10.33 -8.07
C GLN A 2 4.53 9.66 -6.83
N SER A 3 4.63 8.33 -6.75
CA SER A 3 4.18 7.53 -5.61
C SER A 3 4.83 7.90 -4.27
N ASP A 4 6.05 8.47 -4.27
CA ASP A 4 6.80 8.71 -3.02
C ASP A 4 6.06 9.69 -2.10
N VAL A 5 5.48 10.75 -2.67
CA VAL A 5 4.70 11.75 -1.93
C VAL A 5 3.48 11.10 -1.26
N VAL A 6 2.87 10.11 -1.92
CA VAL A 6 1.71 9.39 -1.37
C VAL A 6 2.13 8.52 -0.18
N PHE A 7 3.23 7.79 -0.28
CA PHE A 7 3.71 6.97 0.85
C PHE A 7 4.18 7.81 2.03
N GLU A 8 4.81 8.97 1.78
CA GLU A 8 5.16 9.93 2.83
C GLU A 8 3.90 10.45 3.55
N GLU A 9 2.86 10.79 2.81
CA GLU A 9 1.59 11.24 3.37
C GLU A 9 0.87 10.13 4.16
N ILE A 10 0.83 8.89 3.64
CA ILE A 10 0.35 7.73 4.40
C ILE A 10 1.16 7.59 5.70
N GLY A 11 2.48 7.77 5.64
CA GLY A 11 3.35 7.74 6.81
C GLY A 11 3.01 8.79 7.86
N ARG A 12 2.63 10.01 7.45
CA ARG A 12 2.13 11.05 8.37
C ARG A 12 0.83 10.62 9.04
N ARG A 13 -0.15 10.16 8.26
CA ARG A 13 -1.43 9.68 8.81
C ARG A 13 -1.25 8.49 9.75
N VAL A 14 -0.38 7.54 9.42
CA VAL A 14 -0.07 6.38 10.30
C VAL A 14 0.51 6.84 11.63
N LYS A 15 1.30 7.92 11.69
CA LYS A 15 1.76 8.47 12.99
C LYS A 15 0.63 9.00 13.86
N GLU A 16 -0.44 9.50 13.26
CA GLU A 16 -1.59 10.09 13.97
C GLU A 16 -2.57 9.01 14.45
N ILE A 17 -2.93 8.07 13.58
CA ILE A 17 -4.02 7.09 13.82
C ILE A 17 -3.53 5.63 13.86
N GLY A 18 -2.24 5.39 13.83
CA GLY A 18 -1.68 4.06 13.60
C GLY A 18 -2.02 3.02 14.66
N ASN A 19 -2.21 3.41 15.92
CA ASN A 19 -2.68 2.49 16.97
C ASN A 19 -4.05 1.88 16.64
N GLU A 20 -4.96 2.63 16.01
CA GLU A 20 -6.25 2.11 15.55
C GLU A 20 -6.08 1.23 14.33
N LEU A 21 -5.27 1.68 13.37
CA LEU A 21 -5.00 0.95 12.14
C LEU A 21 -4.37 -0.42 12.42
N VAL A 22 -3.41 -0.50 13.34
CA VAL A 22 -2.77 -1.77 13.73
C VAL A 22 -3.80 -2.75 14.31
N LYS A 23 -4.66 -2.30 15.22
CA LYS A 23 -5.72 -3.14 15.80
C LYS A 23 -6.70 -3.63 14.74
N LYS A 24 -7.08 -2.77 13.80
CA LYS A 24 -8.04 -3.10 12.75
C LYS A 24 -7.43 -4.01 11.70
N VAL A 25 -6.18 -3.77 11.28
CA VAL A 25 -5.58 -4.41 10.11
C VAL A 25 -4.74 -5.63 10.48
N ASN A 26 -3.77 -5.48 11.40
CA ASN A 26 -2.85 -6.50 11.88
C ASN A 26 -2.06 -7.23 10.77
N ALA A 27 -1.40 -6.47 9.88
CA ALA A 27 -0.67 -7.01 8.74
C ALA A 27 0.44 -6.07 8.22
N ILE A 28 1.40 -6.63 7.49
CA ILE A 28 2.49 -5.92 6.81
C ILE A 28 2.27 -5.98 5.29
N PHE A 29 2.30 -4.82 4.65
CA PHE A 29 2.10 -4.68 3.20
C PHE A 29 3.35 -4.11 2.54
N GLN A 30 3.86 -4.81 1.53
CA GLN A 30 4.95 -4.31 0.69
C GLN A 30 4.41 -3.83 -0.66
N TRP A 31 4.98 -2.75 -1.17
CA TRP A 31 4.69 -2.19 -2.48
C TRP A 31 5.96 -2.12 -3.30
N ASP A 32 6.00 -2.88 -4.39
CA ASP A 32 7.06 -2.86 -5.39
C ASP A 32 6.60 -1.93 -6.53
N ILE A 33 7.06 -0.68 -6.50
CA ILE A 33 6.75 0.32 -7.51
C ILE A 33 7.72 0.17 -8.67
N THR A 34 7.18 -0.01 -9.87
CA THR A 34 7.97 -0.21 -11.09
C THR A 34 7.99 1.05 -11.97
N LYS A 35 9.10 1.23 -12.69
CA LYS A 35 9.24 2.21 -13.76
C LYS A 35 10.02 1.55 -14.90
N ASP A 36 9.55 1.71 -16.13
CA ASP A 36 10.13 1.07 -17.32
C ASP A 36 10.30 -0.46 -17.16
N GLY A 37 9.31 -1.10 -16.51
CA GLY A 37 9.26 -2.55 -16.28
C GLY A 37 10.20 -3.09 -15.20
N LYS A 38 10.94 -2.23 -14.49
CA LYS A 38 11.85 -2.62 -13.40
C LYS A 38 11.40 -2.03 -12.07
N THR A 39 11.65 -2.73 -10.97
CA THR A 39 11.41 -2.17 -9.62
C THR A 39 12.31 -0.96 -9.42
N ALA A 40 11.69 0.20 -9.23
CA ALA A 40 12.37 1.48 -9.04
C ALA A 40 12.38 1.88 -7.55
N MET A 41 11.35 1.49 -6.80
CA MET A 41 11.26 1.75 -5.36
C MET A 41 10.46 0.65 -4.69
N GLN A 42 10.78 0.39 -3.43
CA GLN A 42 9.99 -0.44 -2.55
C GLN A 42 9.54 0.37 -1.34
N TRP A 43 8.30 0.17 -0.93
CA TRP A 43 7.74 0.77 0.27
C TRP A 43 7.10 -0.31 1.12
N THR A 44 7.18 -0.16 2.44
CA THR A 44 6.48 -1.03 3.37
C THR A 44 5.57 -0.22 4.28
N ILE A 45 4.33 -0.68 4.41
CA ILE A 45 3.36 -0.22 5.39
C ILE A 45 3.20 -1.35 6.42
N ASP A 46 3.78 -1.14 7.60
CA ASP A 46 3.63 -2.04 8.74
C ASP A 46 2.44 -1.57 9.59
N LEU A 47 1.32 -2.29 9.51
CA LEU A 47 0.15 -2.10 10.38
C LEU A 47 -0.03 -3.33 11.28
N LYS A 48 1.08 -3.90 11.75
CA LYS A 48 1.14 -5.07 12.60
C LYS A 48 1.85 -4.78 13.91
N ASN A 49 2.93 -4.01 13.85
CA ASN A 49 3.83 -3.79 14.98
C ASN A 49 3.69 -2.37 15.55
N GLY A 50 3.77 -2.27 16.88
CA GLY A 50 3.75 -0.99 17.60
C GLY A 50 2.53 -0.12 17.24
N SER A 51 2.78 1.15 16.95
CA SER A 51 1.79 2.10 16.46
C SER A 51 1.73 2.16 14.93
N GLY A 52 2.27 1.16 14.24
CA GLY A 52 2.41 1.15 12.79
C GLY A 52 3.55 2.04 12.27
N ALA A 53 3.99 1.77 11.04
CA ALA A 53 5.04 2.52 10.37
C ALA A 53 4.90 2.46 8.85
N VAL A 54 5.41 3.49 8.18
CA VAL A 54 5.69 3.47 6.74
C VAL A 54 7.17 3.77 6.53
N TYR A 55 7.84 2.97 5.71
CA TYR A 55 9.26 3.14 5.43
C TYR A 55 9.63 2.70 4.02
N GLN A 56 10.70 3.29 3.50
CA GLN A 56 11.31 2.88 2.24
C GLN A 56 12.06 1.55 2.42
N GLY A 57 12.01 0.74 1.37
CA GLY A 57 12.62 -0.59 1.30
C GLY A 57 11.62 -1.72 1.48
N PRO A 58 12.10 -2.96 1.24
CA PRO A 58 11.30 -4.16 1.43
C PRO A 58 10.95 -4.36 2.91
N ALA A 59 9.95 -5.19 3.16
CA ALA A 59 9.54 -5.49 4.52
C ALA A 59 10.73 -6.11 5.30
N ARG A 60 10.98 -5.60 6.51
CA ARG A 60 12.08 -6.08 7.39
C ARG A 60 11.85 -7.50 7.88
N SER A 61 10.59 -7.93 7.90
CA SER A 61 10.14 -9.30 8.11
C SER A 61 9.28 -9.71 6.90
N SER A 62 8.67 -10.89 6.92
CA SER A 62 7.77 -11.29 5.83
C SER A 62 6.59 -10.32 5.69
N ALA A 63 6.38 -9.79 4.49
CA ALA A 63 5.12 -9.13 4.15
C ALA A 63 3.99 -10.16 4.10
N ASP A 64 2.82 -9.80 4.60
CA ASP A 64 1.61 -10.61 4.49
C ASP A 64 0.99 -10.47 3.09
N THR A 65 1.18 -9.31 2.45
CA THR A 65 0.75 -9.02 1.08
C THR A 65 1.80 -8.16 0.36
N THR A 66 2.11 -8.50 -0.89
CA THR A 66 2.96 -7.69 -1.76
C THR A 66 2.18 -7.22 -2.98
N PHE A 67 2.20 -5.92 -3.24
CA PHE A 67 1.65 -5.28 -4.42
C PHE A 67 2.76 -4.97 -5.41
N THR A 68 2.55 -5.20 -6.70
CA THR A 68 3.48 -4.77 -7.75
C THR A 68 2.70 -4.07 -8.86
N LEU A 69 3.05 -2.83 -9.16
CA LEU A 69 2.44 -2.02 -10.22
C LEU A 69 3.40 -0.90 -10.66
N SER A 70 3.11 -0.23 -11.77
CA SER A 70 3.90 0.93 -12.20
C SER A 70 3.63 2.17 -11.34
N ASP A 71 4.58 3.10 -11.28
CA ASP A 71 4.39 4.43 -10.67
C ASP A 71 3.15 5.13 -11.25
N GLU A 72 2.95 5.02 -12.57
CA GLU A 72 1.80 5.59 -13.27
C GLU A 72 0.47 4.93 -12.86
N ASP A 73 0.38 3.60 -12.92
CA ASP A 73 -0.84 2.87 -12.55
C ASP A 73 -1.18 3.07 -11.06
N PHE A 74 -0.16 3.17 -10.19
CA PHE A 74 -0.36 3.51 -8.79
C PHE A 74 -1.02 4.89 -8.65
N MET A 75 -0.52 5.89 -9.37
CA MET A 75 -1.09 7.23 -9.33
C MET A 75 -2.50 7.28 -9.92
N ASP A 76 -2.80 6.49 -10.96
CA ASP A 76 -4.15 6.36 -11.49
C ASP A 76 -5.13 5.76 -10.48
N VAL A 77 -4.69 4.81 -9.66
CA VAL A 77 -5.47 4.27 -8.54
C VAL A 77 -5.70 5.32 -7.46
N VAL A 78 -4.63 6.02 -7.03
CA VAL A 78 -4.71 7.06 -6.00
C VAL A 78 -5.62 8.21 -6.43
N GLN A 79 -5.53 8.63 -7.68
CA GLN A 79 -6.36 9.70 -8.27
C GLN A 79 -7.75 9.21 -8.70
N GLN A 80 -8.10 7.94 -8.44
CA GLN A 80 -9.40 7.35 -8.77
C GLN A 80 -9.74 7.35 -10.28
N LYS A 81 -8.75 7.44 -11.16
CA LYS A 81 -8.91 7.26 -12.61
C LYS A 81 -9.17 5.80 -12.97
N THR A 82 -8.66 4.88 -12.16
CA THR A 82 -9.02 3.46 -12.14
C THR A 82 -9.22 2.98 -10.70
N ASN A 83 -9.83 1.82 -10.53
CA ASN A 83 -9.94 1.19 -9.20
C ASN A 83 -8.99 -0.01 -9.08
N PRO A 84 -8.59 -0.39 -7.85
CA PRO A 84 -7.63 -1.48 -7.63
C PRO A 84 -8.08 -2.82 -8.23
N GLN A 85 -9.39 -3.13 -8.23
CA GLN A 85 -9.93 -4.37 -8.80
C GLN A 85 -9.73 -4.42 -10.32
N LYS A 86 -10.06 -3.35 -11.03
CA LYS A 86 -9.84 -3.23 -12.48
C LYS A 86 -8.36 -3.31 -12.83
N ALA A 87 -7.50 -2.63 -12.05
CA ALA A 87 -6.05 -2.73 -12.21
C ALA A 87 -5.56 -4.18 -12.00
N PHE A 88 -6.11 -4.92 -11.04
CA PHE A 88 -5.76 -6.31 -10.79
C PHE A 88 -6.19 -7.24 -11.93
N PHE A 89 -7.46 -7.18 -12.34
CA PHE A 89 -7.97 -8.03 -13.42
C PHE A 89 -7.34 -7.75 -14.79
N SER A 90 -6.87 -6.52 -15.03
CA SER A 90 -6.13 -6.17 -16.25
C SER A 90 -4.63 -6.54 -16.18
N GLY A 91 -4.14 -7.03 -15.05
CA GLY A 91 -2.74 -7.39 -14.84
C GLY A 91 -1.79 -6.22 -14.55
N LYS A 92 -2.30 -4.98 -14.49
CA LYS A 92 -1.55 -3.77 -14.14
C LYS A 92 -1.13 -3.74 -12.67
N LEU A 93 -2.01 -4.25 -11.80
CA LEU A 93 -1.70 -4.52 -10.40
C LEU A 93 -1.53 -6.02 -10.19
N LYS A 94 -0.40 -6.44 -9.65
CA LYS A 94 -0.17 -7.81 -9.19
C LYS A 94 -0.22 -7.83 -7.68
N VAL A 95 -0.83 -8.89 -7.13
CA VAL A 95 -0.91 -9.11 -5.69
C VAL A 95 -0.39 -10.50 -5.38
N LYS A 96 0.53 -10.60 -4.43
CA LYS A 96 1.05 -11.86 -3.87
C LYS A 96 0.79 -11.93 -2.36
N GLY A 97 0.75 -13.13 -1.80
CA GLY A 97 0.45 -13.36 -0.39
C GLY A 97 -1.05 -13.41 -0.14
N ASN A 98 -1.49 -12.85 0.99
CA ASN A 98 -2.88 -12.89 1.40
C ASN A 98 -3.70 -11.80 0.70
N ILE A 99 -4.48 -12.18 -0.31
CA ILE A 99 -5.32 -11.26 -1.10
C ILE A 99 -6.47 -10.68 -0.27
N MET A 100 -7.01 -11.41 0.73
CA MET A 100 -8.09 -10.87 1.56
C MET A 100 -7.62 -9.67 2.40
N LEU A 101 -6.35 -9.64 2.78
CA LEU A 101 -5.76 -8.49 3.47
C LEU A 101 -5.63 -7.26 2.57
N SER A 102 -5.47 -7.41 1.26
CA SER A 102 -5.47 -6.24 0.35
C SER A 102 -6.84 -5.58 0.27
N GLN A 103 -7.92 -6.37 0.21
CA GLN A 103 -9.28 -5.86 0.21
C GLN A 103 -9.63 -5.19 1.54
N LYS A 104 -9.20 -5.79 2.65
CA LYS A 104 -9.34 -5.20 3.99
C LYS A 104 -8.63 -3.85 4.10
N LEU A 105 -7.40 -3.76 3.59
CA LEU A 105 -6.64 -2.51 3.56
C LEU A 105 -7.39 -1.43 2.76
N GLU A 106 -7.94 -1.77 1.58
CA GLU A 106 -8.70 -0.83 0.77
C GLU A 106 -9.94 -0.28 1.49
N MET A 107 -10.73 -1.14 2.15
CA MET A 107 -11.91 -0.71 2.90
C MET A 107 -11.52 0.28 4.02
N ILE A 108 -10.49 -0.07 4.79
CA ILE A 108 -9.98 0.79 5.86
C ILE A 108 -9.48 2.12 5.29
N LEU A 109 -8.66 2.13 4.24
CA LEU A 109 -8.17 3.38 3.65
C LEU A 109 -9.29 4.28 3.14
N LYS A 110 -10.38 3.72 2.59
CA LYS A 110 -11.57 4.50 2.18
C LYS A 110 -12.29 5.16 3.35
N ASP A 111 -12.34 4.51 4.51
CA ASP A 111 -12.96 5.08 5.70
C ASP A 111 -12.14 6.27 6.24
N TYR A 112 -10.82 6.17 6.20
CA TYR A 112 -9.90 7.21 6.70
C TYR A 112 -9.51 8.28 5.67
N ALA A 113 -9.81 8.08 4.38
CA ALA A 113 -9.62 9.10 3.33
C ALA A 113 -10.76 10.14 3.29
N LYS A 114 -11.90 9.84 3.92
CA LYS A 114 -13.07 10.75 4.02
C LYS A 114 -13.03 11.66 5.26
N LEU A 115 -12.05 11.43 6.14
CA LEU A 115 -11.71 12.26 7.29
C LEU A 115 -10.54 13.18 6.91
#